data_AF-A0A9Q4TQH6-F1
#
_entry.id   AF-A0A9Q4TQH6-F1
#
_cell.length_a   1.000
_cell.length_b   1.000
_cell.length_c   1.000
_cell.angle_alpha   90.00
_cell.angle_beta   90.00
_cell.angle_gamma   90.00
#
_symmetry.space_group_name_H-M   'P 1'
#
loop_
_entity.id
_entity.type
_entity.pdbx_description
1 polymer ?
#
loop_
_entity_poly.entity_id
_entity_poly.type
_entity_poly.pdbx_seq_one_letter_code
_entity_poly.pdbx_strand_id
1 'polypeptide(L)'
;LEFFTQHRHLGFDIIIISQFDRLIDAQVRCLFEYNCVHRKANNFGFIGMILTIFHVPLFVQVNHWYGVNQVTSKKFFTYSKKYADIYDSYAYRNEIIKKLEKKYGKEKMEELMGWKRKSKKEKLDSKGA
;
A
#
# COMPACT_ATOMS: atom_id res chain seq x y z
N LEU A 1 11.11 -25.94 7.38
CA LEU A 1 12.03 -25.61 6.26
C LEU A 1 11.82 -26.56 5.07
N GLU A 2 11.66 -27.86 5.30
CA GLU A 2 11.50 -28.90 4.27
C GLU A 2 10.42 -28.61 3.21
N PHE A 3 9.25 -28.11 3.61
CA PHE A 3 8.22 -27.68 2.65
C PHE A 3 8.73 -26.57 1.71
N PHE A 4 9.37 -25.53 2.26
CA PHE A 4 9.87 -24.41 1.47
C PHE A 4 11.04 -24.81 0.56
N THR A 5 11.81 -25.84 0.89
CA THR A 5 12.87 -26.34 0.00
C THR A 5 12.29 -27.21 -1.13
N GLN A 6 11.22 -27.95 -0.86
CA GLN A 6 10.59 -28.88 -1.82
C GLN A 6 9.40 -28.31 -2.62
N HIS A 7 8.97 -27.07 -2.35
CA HIS A 7 7.76 -26.47 -2.96
C HIS A 7 7.70 -26.60 -4.50
N ARG A 8 8.83 -26.46 -5.20
CA ARG A 8 8.89 -26.59 -6.67
C ARG A 8 8.59 -28.01 -7.16
N HIS A 9 9.09 -29.03 -6.48
CA HIS A 9 8.80 -30.43 -6.83
C HIS A 9 7.34 -30.78 -6.55
N LEU A 10 6.76 -30.16 -5.53
CA LEU A 10 5.36 -30.32 -5.16
C LEU A 10 4.41 -29.48 -6.04
N GLY A 11 4.94 -28.66 -6.96
CA GLY A 11 4.14 -27.82 -7.86
C GLY A 11 3.47 -26.63 -7.17
N PHE A 12 4.00 -26.16 -6.04
CA PHE A 12 3.51 -24.97 -5.34
C PHE A 12 4.30 -23.73 -5.73
N ASP A 13 3.59 -22.65 -6.04
CA ASP A 13 4.13 -21.29 -6.13
C ASP A 13 3.85 -20.53 -4.83
N ILE A 14 4.91 -20.03 -4.18
CA ILE A 14 4.80 -19.33 -2.90
C ILE A 14 5.00 -17.83 -3.12
N ILE A 15 3.98 -17.05 -2.78
CA ILE A 15 4.01 -15.58 -2.85
C ILE A 15 3.92 -15.03 -1.43
N ILE A 16 4.95 -14.30 -1.00
CA ILE A 16 4.99 -13.65 0.32
C ILE A 16 4.96 -12.14 0.11
N ILE A 17 4.00 -11.48 0.78
CA ILE A 17 3.81 -10.02 0.74
C ILE A 17 4.21 -9.45 2.10
N SER A 18 5.25 -8.63 2.13
CA SER A 18 5.77 -8.01 3.36
C SER A 18 6.23 -6.58 3.09
N GLN A 19 6.17 -5.72 4.11
CA GLN A 19 6.71 -4.35 4.03
C GLN A 19 8.25 -4.35 3.99
N PHE A 20 8.88 -5.23 4.78
CA PHE A 20 10.32 -5.44 4.81
C PHE A 20 10.62 -6.93 4.77
N ASP A 21 11.56 -7.31 3.93
CA ASP A 21 12.10 -8.67 3.84
C ASP A 21 12.70 -9.16 5.17
N ARG A 22 13.26 -8.23 5.96
CA ARG A 22 13.83 -8.49 7.28
C ARG A 22 12.84 -9.02 8.33
N LEU A 23 11.54 -8.86 8.10
CA LEU A 23 10.50 -9.45 8.96
C LEU A 23 10.35 -10.96 8.75
N ILE A 24 10.87 -11.47 7.63
CA ILE A 24 10.82 -12.89 7.29
C ILE A 24 12.10 -13.55 7.78
N ASP A 25 11.97 -14.76 8.34
CA ASP A 25 13.11 -15.55 8.80
C ASP A 25 14.17 -15.72 7.71
N ALA A 26 15.45 -15.62 8.09
CA ALA A 26 16.56 -15.67 7.14
C ALA A 26 16.66 -16.99 6.37
N GLN A 27 16.28 -18.12 6.96
CA GLN A 27 16.30 -19.44 6.32
C GLN A 27 15.22 -19.57 5.24
N VAL A 28 14.10 -18.86 5.38
CA VAL A 28 13.08 -18.81 4.33
C VAL A 28 13.48 -17.81 3.26
N ARG A 29 14.06 -16.67 3.67
CA ARG A 29 14.48 -15.60 2.77
C ARG A 29 15.57 -16.04 1.79
N CYS A 30 16.47 -16.95 2.19
CA CYS A 30 17.51 -17.48 1.30
C CYS A 30 16.95 -18.36 0.17
N LEU A 31 15.70 -18.81 0.27
CA LEU A 31 15.02 -19.61 -0.76
C LEU A 31 14.28 -18.74 -1.79
N PHE A 32 14.22 -17.43 -1.60
CA PHE A 32 13.55 -16.52 -2.51
C PHE A 32 14.31 -16.39 -3.82
N GLU A 33 13.60 -16.56 -4.93
CA GLU A 33 14.16 -16.39 -6.27
C GLU A 33 13.95 -14.95 -6.75
N TYR A 34 12.71 -14.44 -6.66
CA TYR A 34 12.38 -13.11 -7.16
C TYR A 34 11.91 -12.21 -6.03
N ASN A 35 12.39 -10.96 -6.08
CA ASN A 35 11.86 -9.86 -5.27
C ASN A 35 11.13 -8.87 -6.18
N CYS A 36 9.81 -8.78 -5.98
CA CYS A 36 8.90 -7.96 -6.77
C CYS A 36 8.60 -6.64 -6.03
N VAL A 37 9.29 -5.57 -6.41
CA VAL A 37 9.14 -4.25 -5.78
C VAL A 37 8.13 -3.42 -6.56
N HIS A 38 7.05 -3.03 -5.90
CA HIS A 38 6.02 -2.17 -6.49
C HIS A 38 6.26 -0.70 -6.09
N ARG A 39 6.23 0.20 -7.07
CA ARG A 39 6.41 1.65 -6.85
C ARG A 39 5.39 2.46 -7.64
N LYS A 40 5.01 3.61 -7.11
CA LYS A 40 4.19 4.61 -7.81
C LYS A 40 5.08 5.45 -8.72
N ALA A 41 4.89 5.33 -10.04
CA ALA A 41 5.72 5.99 -11.03
C ALA A 41 5.36 7.47 -11.24
N ASN A 42 4.17 7.91 -10.81
CA ASN A 42 3.73 9.31 -10.87
C ASN A 42 4.69 10.31 -10.20
N ASN A 43 5.50 9.88 -9.24
CA ASN A 43 6.42 10.77 -8.54
C ASN A 43 7.80 10.85 -9.23
N PHE A 44 7.94 10.35 -10.46
CA PHE A 44 9.21 10.25 -11.15
C PHE A 44 9.33 11.24 -12.31
N GLY A 45 10.13 12.30 -12.09
CA GLY A 45 10.51 13.28 -13.10
C GLY A 45 9.34 14.04 -13.74
N PHE A 46 9.63 14.65 -14.90
CA PHE A 46 8.68 15.47 -15.64
C PHE A 46 7.49 14.67 -16.17
N ILE A 47 7.72 13.43 -16.60
CA ILE A 47 6.67 12.51 -17.09
C ILE A 47 5.69 12.14 -15.97
N GLY A 48 6.20 11.89 -14.75
CA GLY A 48 5.35 11.64 -13.58
C GLY A 48 4.47 12.84 -13.22
N MET A 49 5.00 14.06 -13.34
CA MET A 49 4.25 15.29 -13.12
C MET A 49 3.08 15.43 -14.11
N ILE A 50 3.33 15.18 -15.40
CA ILE A 50 2.30 15.19 -16.45
C ILE A 50 1.20 14.16 -16.14
N LEU A 51 1.56 12.92 -15.84
CA LEU A 51 0.60 11.87 -15.51
C LEU A 51 -0.24 12.21 -14.27
N THR A 52 0.34 12.93 -13.32
CA THR A 52 -0.37 13.41 -12.12
C THR A 52 -1.38 14.49 -12.46
N ILE A 53 -1.05 15.43 -13.35
CA ILE A 53 -2.00 16.45 -13.85
C ILE A 53 -3.21 15.79 -14.50
N PHE A 54 -2.98 14.77 -15.33
CA PHE A 54 -4.05 14.00 -15.98
C PHE A 54 -4.73 12.96 -15.07
N HIS A 55 -4.41 12.93 -13.77
CA HIS A 55 -4.99 12.01 -12.79
C HIS A 55 -4.87 10.52 -13.20
N VAL A 56 -3.84 10.17 -13.96
CA VAL A 56 -3.59 8.78 -14.37
C VAL A 56 -2.60 8.15 -13.39
N PRO A 57 -3.04 7.23 -12.52
CA PRO A 57 -2.13 6.54 -11.62
C PRO A 57 -1.35 5.46 -12.40
N LEU A 58 -0.04 5.68 -12.54
CA LEU A 58 0.92 4.76 -13.12
C LEU A 58 1.75 4.11 -12.01
N PHE A 59 1.81 2.79 -12.07
CA PHE A 59 2.60 1.96 -11.18
C PHE A 59 3.63 1.18 -11.98
N VAL A 60 4.73 0.83 -11.30
CA VAL A 60 5.78 -0.01 -11.84
C VAL A 60 6.08 -1.13 -10.86
N GLN A 61 6.09 -2.35 -11.38
CA GLN A 61 6.65 -3.52 -10.71
C GLN A 61 8.05 -3.74 -11.25
N VAL A 62 9.05 -3.68 -10.38
CA VAL A 62 10.44 -3.99 -10.70
C VAL A 62 10.75 -5.36 -10.11
N ASN A 63 11.08 -6.30 -10.98
CA ASN A 63 11.47 -7.65 -10.57
C ASN A 63 12.99 -7.70 -10.45
N HIS A 64 13.45 -8.06 -9.26
CA HIS A 64 14.85 -8.29 -8.97
C HIS A 64 15.10 -9.80 -8.79
N TRP A 65 16.17 -10.31 -9.36
CA TRP A 65 16.70 -11.61 -8.97
C TRP A 65 17.30 -11.45 -7.57
N TYR A 66 16.73 -12.14 -6.58
CA TYR A 66 16.99 -11.89 -5.16
C TYR A 66 18.45 -12.13 -4.77
N GLY A 67 19.08 -13.19 -5.30
CA GLY A 67 20.46 -13.56 -4.94
C GLY A 67 21.51 -12.52 -5.32
N VAL A 68 21.35 -11.85 -6.47
CA VAL A 68 22.31 -10.87 -7.01
C VAL A 68 21.79 -9.44 -7.00
N ASN A 69 20.56 -9.22 -6.55
CA ASN A 69 19.83 -7.94 -6.60
C ASN A 69 19.73 -7.29 -7.99
N GLN A 70 19.89 -8.07 -9.05
CA GLN A 70 19.87 -7.59 -10.43
C GLN A 70 18.43 -7.40 -10.92
N VAL A 71 18.16 -6.27 -11.58
CA VAL A 71 16.87 -6.02 -12.23
C VAL A 71 16.72 -6.93 -13.44
N THR A 72 15.68 -7.76 -13.45
CA THR A 72 15.38 -8.69 -14.54
C THR A 72 14.33 -8.11 -15.48
N SER A 73 13.25 -7.56 -14.94
CA SER A 73 12.17 -6.97 -15.75
C SER A 73 11.47 -5.83 -15.01
N LYS A 74 10.83 -4.97 -15.81
CA LYS A 74 9.97 -3.87 -15.33
C LYS A 74 8.63 -3.99 -16.01
N LYS A 75 7.55 -4.03 -15.23
CA LYS A 75 6.17 -4.04 -15.74
C LYS A 75 5.47 -2.77 -15.31
N PHE A 76 4.98 -2.00 -16.27
CA PHE A 76 4.16 -0.82 -16.00
C PHE A 76 2.70 -1.20 -16.10
N PHE A 77 1.90 -0.68 -15.18
CA PHE A 77 0.46 -0.90 -15.16
C PHE A 77 -0.25 0.28 -14.53
N THR A 78 -1.50 0.48 -14.91
CA THR A 78 -2.37 1.51 -14.35
C THR A 78 -3.34 0.89 -13.35
N TYR A 79 -4.02 1.75 -12.61
CA TYR A 79 -5.09 1.32 -11.72
C TYR A 79 -6.23 0.64 -12.51
N SER A 80 -6.68 -0.52 -12.03
CA SER A 80 -7.83 -1.22 -12.56
C SER A 80 -8.89 -1.36 -11.48
N LYS A 81 -10.08 -0.84 -11.75
CA LYS A 81 -11.22 -0.90 -10.81
C LYS A 81 -11.58 -2.35 -10.46
N LYS A 82 -11.53 -3.25 -11.44
CA LYS A 82 -11.80 -4.69 -11.25
C LYS A 82 -10.94 -5.31 -10.13
N TYR A 83 -9.66 -4.93 -10.06
CA TYR A 83 -8.74 -5.44 -9.02
C TYR A 83 -8.83 -4.67 -7.70
N ALA A 84 -9.37 -3.45 -7.71
CA ALA A 84 -9.58 -2.70 -6.47
C ALA A 84 -10.83 -3.17 -5.72
N ASP A 85 -11.87 -3.55 -6.45
CA ASP A 85 -13.14 -3.98 -5.85
C ASP A 85 -13.02 -5.30 -5.07
N ILE A 86 -11.99 -6.12 -5.36
CA ILE A 86 -11.73 -7.38 -4.64
C ILE A 86 -11.01 -7.19 -3.30
N TYR A 87 -10.55 -5.97 -2.96
CA TYR A 87 -9.76 -5.74 -1.75
C TYR A 87 -10.12 -4.41 -1.05
N ASP A 88 -10.71 -4.50 0.13
CA ASP A 88 -10.92 -3.33 1.00
C ASP A 88 -9.70 -3.08 1.89
N SER A 89 -8.85 -2.14 1.47
CA SER A 89 -7.65 -1.73 2.22
C SER A 89 -7.97 -1.04 3.55
N TYR A 90 -9.18 -0.50 3.71
CA TYR A 90 -9.59 0.25 4.90
C TYR A 90 -10.45 -0.57 5.85
N ALA A 91 -10.76 -1.83 5.54
CA ALA A 91 -11.64 -2.68 6.34
C ALA A 91 -11.27 -2.67 7.84
N TYR A 92 -10.00 -2.96 8.16
CA TYR A 92 -9.50 -2.99 9.54
C TYR A 92 -9.56 -1.61 10.23
N ARG A 93 -9.17 -0.54 9.52
CA ARG A 93 -9.25 0.84 10.04
C ARG A 93 -10.69 1.22 10.34
N ASN A 94 -11.60 0.92 9.41
CA ASN A 94 -13.03 1.21 9.54
C ASN A 94 -13.64 0.44 10.72
N GLU A 95 -13.20 -0.79 10.95
CA GLU A 95 -13.61 -1.58 12.11
C GLU A 95 -13.15 -0.95 13.43
N ILE A 96 -11.89 -0.49 13.51
CA ILE A 96 -11.37 0.22 14.69
C ILE A 96 -12.18 1.49 14.94
N ILE A 97 -12.42 2.31 13.91
CA ILE A 97 -13.20 3.54 14.03
C ILE A 97 -14.59 3.24 14.60
N LYS A 98 -15.28 2.22 14.08
CA LYS A 98 -16.59 1.79 14.60
C LYS A 98 -16.53 1.37 16.07
N LYS A 99 -15.50 0.62 16.47
CA LYS A 99 -15.32 0.20 17.89
C LYS A 99 -15.09 1.42 18.79
N LEU A 100 -14.29 2.38 18.35
CA LEU A 100 -14.00 3.59 19.10
C LEU A 100 -15.24 4.51 19.22
N GLU A 101 -15.99 4.71 18.13
CA GLU A 101 -17.25 5.45 18.13
C GLU A 101 -18.26 4.85 19.12
N LYS A 102 -18.37 3.52 19.18
CA LYS A 102 -19.25 2.83 20.14
C LYS A 102 -18.83 3.05 21.60
N LYS A 103 -17.52 3.14 21.86
CA LYS A 103 -16.96 3.23 23.23
C LYS A 103 -17.01 4.65 23.80
N TYR A 104 -16.70 5.65 22.98
CA TYR A 104 -16.55 7.03 23.45
C TYR A 104 -17.69 7.96 23.01
N GLY A 105 -18.55 7.52 22.09
CA GLY A 105 -19.52 8.37 21.42
C GLY A 105 -18.87 9.25 20.34
N LYS A 106 -19.66 9.67 19.33
CA LYS A 106 -19.13 10.42 18.17
C LYS A 106 -18.50 11.76 18.56
N GLU A 107 -19.13 12.52 19.45
CA GLU A 107 -18.66 13.86 19.85
C GLU A 107 -17.29 13.83 20.53
N LYS A 108 -17.09 12.89 21.47
CA LYS A 108 -15.82 12.73 22.19
C LYS A 108 -14.71 12.18 21.29
N MET A 109 -15.07 11.34 20.31
CA MET A 109 -14.13 10.86 19.29
C MET A 109 -13.66 11.97 18.35
N GLU A 110 -14.57 12.84 17.90
CA GLU A 110 -14.25 13.98 17.05
C GLU A 110 -13.34 15.00 17.75
N GLU A 111 -13.52 15.18 19.06
CA GLU A 111 -12.63 15.96 19.93
C GLU A 111 -11.23 15.31 20.04
N LEU A 112 -11.15 14.02 20.39
CA LEU A 112 -9.88 13.28 20.55
C LEU A 112 -9.06 13.20 19.25
N MET A 113 -9.71 13.06 18.10
CA MET A 113 -9.06 12.98 16.79
C MET A 113 -8.72 14.36 16.19
N GLY A 114 -9.09 15.45 16.87
CA GLY A 114 -8.89 16.82 16.36
C GLY A 114 -9.68 17.11 15.08
N TRP A 115 -10.78 16.39 14.86
CA TRP A 115 -11.57 16.42 13.62
C TRP A 115 -12.77 17.37 13.66
N LYS A 116 -12.77 18.35 14.57
CA LYS A 116 -13.70 19.49 14.49
C LYS A 116 -13.49 20.20 13.16
N ARG A 117 -14.32 19.89 12.16
CA ARG A 117 -14.51 20.74 10.99
C ARG A 117 -14.96 22.08 11.51
N LYS A 118 -14.10 23.10 11.46
CA LYS A 118 -14.52 24.49 11.59
C LYS A 118 -15.77 24.68 10.76
N SER A 119 -16.85 25.10 11.40
CA SER A 119 -18.11 25.33 10.72
C SER A 119 -17.88 26.38 9.63
N LYS A 120 -18.68 26.36 8.55
CA LYS A 120 -18.53 27.28 7.41
C LYS A 120 -18.47 28.77 7.83
N LYS A 121 -19.00 29.10 9.02
CA LYS A 121 -18.97 30.42 9.67
C LYS A 121 -17.55 30.84 10.10
N GLU A 122 -16.78 29.97 10.74
CA GLU A 122 -15.42 30.28 11.23
C GLU A 122 -14.36 30.42 10.13
N LYS A 123 -14.65 29.96 8.90
CA LYS A 123 -13.76 30.17 7.74
C LYS A 123 -13.94 31.53 7.06
N LEU A 124 -15.10 32.20 7.24
CA LEU A 124 -15.29 33.56 6.75
C LEU A 124 -14.59 34.57 7.69
N ASP A 125 -14.67 34.35 8.99
CA ASP A 125 -14.09 35.26 9.98
C ASP A 125 -12.54 35.25 9.98
N SER A 126 -11.90 34.16 9.53
CA SER A 126 -10.43 34.07 9.41
C SER A 126 -9.87 34.61 8.08
N LYS A 127 -10.72 35.06 7.15
CA LYS A 127 -10.32 35.71 5.89
C LYS A 127 -10.64 37.21 5.86
N GLY A 128 -11.24 37.73 6.93
CA GLY A 128 -11.63 39.13 7.08
C GLY A 128 -10.87 39.87 8.19
N ALA A 129 -9.63 39.46 8.47
CA ALA A 129 -8.68 40.18 9.34
C ALA A 129 -7.34 40.31 8.61
#